data_AF-A0AAU6I0M3-F1
#
_entry.id   AF-A0AAU6I0M3-F1
#
_cell.length_a   1.000
_cell.length_b   1.000
_cell.length_c   1.000
_cell.angle_alpha   90.00
_cell.angle_beta   90.00
_cell.angle_gamma   90.00
#
_symmetry.space_group_name_H-M   'P 1'
#
loop_
_entity.id
_entity.type
_entity.pdbx_description
1 polymer ?
#
loop_
_entity_poly.entity_id
_entity_poly.type
_entity_poly.pdbx_seq_one_letter_code
_entity_poly.pdbx_strand_id
1 'polypeptide(L)'
;MNNDSIPAPIPLTESDWLGQTVTDLVGRQGVVRRVYEVGAVQVAILTAAVPDPDACPIWDEPLDLLARDGEKAAFADYSQQADEVGRLEMAVLRGDASAAETNRYRALRNRVARYPQAQSSLHFALIAQVREGDRVIDYLKNWQGTVLDPDPLPGMSFRPKMTVRLDEAHRDERWPDGIVDLWTVTLYPALGLL
;
A
#
# COMPACT_ATOMS: atom_id res chain seq x y z
N MET A 1 -5.42 -20.25 -14.03
CA MET A 1 -4.53 -19.39 -13.23
C MET A 1 -4.25 -20.16 -11.97
N ASN A 2 -2.99 -20.54 -11.72
CA ASN A 2 -2.65 -21.21 -10.48
C ASN A 2 -2.99 -20.27 -9.33
N ASN A 3 -3.79 -20.78 -8.40
CA ASN A 3 -4.13 -20.16 -7.14
C ASN A 3 -2.91 -20.32 -6.21
N ASP A 4 -1.75 -19.83 -6.65
CA ASP A 4 -0.58 -19.74 -5.79
C ASP A 4 -0.99 -18.77 -4.70
N SER A 5 -1.30 -19.35 -3.54
CA SER A 5 -1.79 -18.61 -2.38
C SER A 5 -0.74 -17.56 -2.07
N ILE A 6 -1.12 -16.29 -2.21
CA ILE A 6 -0.30 -15.17 -1.81
C ILE A 6 0.17 -15.47 -0.38
N PRO A 7 1.49 -15.52 -0.12
CA PRO A 7 1.98 -15.84 1.21
C PRO A 7 1.42 -14.83 2.21
N ALA A 8 0.81 -15.35 3.28
CA ALA A 8 0.29 -14.50 4.35
C ALA A 8 1.44 -13.67 4.95
N PRO A 9 1.27 -12.35 5.12
CA PRO A 9 2.30 -11.51 5.72
C PRO A 9 2.65 -11.97 7.14
N ILE A 10 3.95 -12.03 7.43
CA ILE A 10 4.47 -12.42 8.75
C ILE A 10 5.02 -11.15 9.43
N PRO A 11 4.50 -10.75 10.61
CA PRO A 11 5.01 -9.59 11.32
C PRO A 11 6.44 -9.85 11.84
N LEU A 12 7.35 -8.91 11.58
CA LEU A 12 8.73 -8.93 12.08
C LEU A 12 8.86 -8.01 13.30
N THR A 13 8.62 -8.56 14.49
CA THR A 13 8.57 -7.80 15.75
C THR A 13 9.92 -7.27 16.23
N GLU A 14 11.02 -7.80 15.72
CA GLU A 14 12.40 -7.45 16.11
C GLU A 14 13.20 -6.83 14.95
N SER A 15 12.52 -6.28 13.93
CA SER A 15 13.20 -5.62 12.81
C SER A 15 13.96 -4.37 13.28
N ASP A 16 15.22 -4.24 12.85
CA ASP A 16 16.08 -3.09 13.11
C ASP A 16 15.58 -1.79 12.46
N TRP A 17 14.60 -1.88 11.56
CA TRP A 17 13.92 -0.75 10.96
C TRP A 17 12.88 -0.11 11.88
N LEU A 18 12.36 -0.82 12.89
CA LEU A 18 11.29 -0.31 13.74
C LEU A 18 11.71 0.98 14.48
N GLY A 19 10.88 2.01 14.41
CA GLY A 19 11.12 3.32 15.01
C GLY A 19 12.07 4.23 14.23
N GLN A 20 12.69 3.75 13.15
CA GLN A 20 13.59 4.56 12.34
C GLN A 20 12.81 5.60 11.52
N THR A 21 13.39 6.79 11.37
CA THR A 21 12.95 7.77 10.38
C THR A 21 13.58 7.45 9.03
N VAL A 22 12.74 7.42 8.00
CA VAL A 22 13.12 7.03 6.64
C VAL A 22 12.51 7.97 5.62
N THR A 23 13.09 7.99 4.42
CA THR A 23 12.57 8.72 3.26
C THR A 23 12.24 7.73 2.15
N ASP A 24 11.04 7.84 1.56
CA ASP A 24 10.66 7.04 0.40
C ASP A 24 11.19 7.62 -0.93
N LEU A 25 10.92 6.94 -2.04
CA LEU A 25 11.41 7.36 -3.37
C LEU A 25 10.81 8.67 -3.88
N VAL A 26 9.69 9.13 -3.31
CA VAL A 26 9.07 10.42 -3.66
C VAL A 26 9.43 11.53 -2.66
N GLY A 27 10.30 11.24 -1.70
CA GLY A 27 10.80 12.22 -0.73
C GLY A 27 9.94 12.38 0.52
N ARG A 28 8.91 11.54 0.72
CA ARG A 28 8.09 11.59 1.94
C ARG A 28 8.86 11.00 3.11
N GLN A 29 8.84 11.71 4.23
CA GLN A 29 9.48 11.27 5.47
C GLN A 29 8.48 10.58 6.40
N GLY A 30 8.83 9.37 6.83
CA GLY A 30 8.00 8.56 7.71
C GLY A 30 8.79 7.91 8.84
N VAL A 31 8.08 7.48 9.88
CA VAL A 31 8.61 6.63 10.96
C VAL A 31 8.06 5.23 10.75
N VAL A 32 8.95 4.24 10.69
CA VAL A 32 8.57 2.83 10.55
C VAL A 32 7.90 2.35 11.84
N ARG A 33 6.63 1.93 11.73
CA ARG A 33 5.83 1.44 12.87
C ARG A 33 5.73 -0.07 12.95
N ARG A 34 5.67 -0.73 11.78
CA ARG A 34 5.59 -2.19 11.66
C ARG A 34 6.39 -2.62 10.45
N VAL A 35 6.86 -3.85 10.47
CA VAL A 35 7.50 -4.49 9.32
C VAL A 35 6.89 -5.87 9.15
N TYR A 36 6.61 -6.23 7.91
CA TYR A 36 6.08 -7.52 7.53
C TYR A 36 6.98 -8.17 6.48
N GLU A 37 7.21 -9.46 6.62
CA GLU A 37 7.72 -10.29 5.53
C GLU A 37 6.55 -10.76 4.67
N VAL A 38 6.64 -10.50 3.36
CA VAL A 38 5.62 -10.89 2.37
C VAL A 38 6.33 -11.62 1.22
N GLY A 39 6.40 -12.94 1.34
CA GLY A 39 7.22 -13.75 0.44
C GLY A 39 8.70 -13.36 0.58
N ALA A 40 9.30 -12.85 -0.49
CA ALA A 40 10.72 -12.46 -0.51
C ALA A 40 10.95 -10.95 -0.30
N VAL A 41 9.91 -10.19 0.03
CA VAL A 41 9.99 -8.73 0.21
C VAL A 41 9.56 -8.36 1.62
N GLN A 42 10.35 -7.52 2.28
CA GLN A 42 9.94 -6.89 3.55
C GLN A 42 9.28 -5.55 3.26
N VAL A 43 8.12 -5.32 3.88
CA VAL A 43 7.30 -4.11 3.69
C VAL A 43 7.06 -3.46 5.05
N ALA A 44 7.36 -2.16 5.15
CA ALA A 44 7.10 -1.36 6.33
C ALA A 44 5.71 -0.73 6.26
N ILE A 45 5.07 -0.57 7.42
CA ILE A 45 3.98 0.38 7.64
C ILE A 45 4.59 1.62 8.29
N LEU A 46 4.35 2.78 7.69
CA LEU A 46 4.92 4.07 8.10
C LEU A 46 3.83 4.99 8.61
N THR A 47 4.17 5.85 9.56
CA THR A 47 3.39 7.06 9.88
C THR A 47 4.17 8.29 9.46
N ALA A 48 3.50 9.33 8.98
CA ALA A 48 4.13 10.60 8.62
C ALA A 48 4.99 11.15 9.77
N ALA A 49 6.22 11.54 9.47
CA ALA A 49 7.10 12.17 10.47
C ALA A 49 6.66 13.60 10.80
N VAL A 50 6.05 14.28 9.82
CA VAL A 50 5.47 15.61 9.95
C VAL A 50 3.99 15.52 9.51
N PRO A 51 3.03 16.02 10.29
CA PRO A 51 1.64 16.05 9.88
C PRO A 51 1.45 16.89 8.61
N ASP A 52 0.81 16.30 7.62
CA ASP A 52 0.38 16.97 6.39
C ASP A 52 -1.14 16.72 6.26
N PRO A 53 -1.99 17.77 6.32
CA PRO A 53 -3.43 17.60 6.24
C PRO A 53 -3.91 17.09 4.88
N ASP A 54 -3.10 17.26 3.83
CA ASP A 54 -3.46 16.90 2.46
C ASP A 54 -2.93 15.51 2.06
N ALA A 55 -2.13 14.86 2.91
CA ALA A 55 -1.55 13.55 2.66
C ALA A 55 -2.06 12.48 3.64
N CYS A 56 -2.14 11.24 3.16
CA CYS A 56 -2.46 10.10 4.01
C CYS A 56 -1.38 9.93 5.08
N PRO A 57 -1.71 9.99 6.39
CA PRO A 57 -0.72 9.95 7.46
C PRO A 57 -0.10 8.57 7.67
N ILE A 58 -0.64 7.53 7.02
CA ILE A 58 -0.16 6.16 7.09
C ILE A 58 -0.03 5.60 5.67
N TRP A 59 1.08 4.93 5.37
CA TRP A 59 1.26 4.21 4.12
C TRP A 59 2.19 3.02 4.31
N ASP A 60 2.25 2.12 3.33
CA ASP A 60 3.22 1.03 3.27
C ASP A 60 4.24 1.24 2.15
N GLU A 61 5.46 0.79 2.40
CA GLU A 61 6.55 0.83 1.42
C GLU A 61 7.53 -0.34 1.65
N PRO A 62 8.00 -1.04 0.61
CA PRO A 62 9.06 -2.03 0.74
C PRO A 62 10.35 -1.42 1.27
N LEU A 63 11.04 -2.14 2.16
CA LEU A 63 12.26 -1.64 2.80
C LEU A 63 13.38 -1.32 1.80
N ASP A 64 13.46 -2.07 0.70
CA ASP A 64 14.44 -1.82 -0.37
C ASP A 64 14.27 -0.44 -1.03
N LEU A 65 13.09 0.18 -0.90
CA LEU A 65 12.72 1.47 -1.49
C LEU A 65 12.84 2.61 -0.48
N LEU A 66 13.21 2.32 0.77
CA LEU A 66 13.36 3.28 1.84
C LEU A 66 14.85 3.62 2.07
N ALA A 67 15.12 4.90 2.27
CA ALA A 67 16.42 5.42 2.66
C ALA A 67 16.43 5.79 4.14
N ARG A 68 17.44 5.32 4.89
CA ARG A 68 17.77 5.86 6.22
C ARG A 68 18.63 7.11 6.08
N ASP A 69 18.73 7.90 7.14
CA ASP A 69 19.45 9.18 7.16
C ASP A 69 20.82 9.13 6.44
N GLY A 70 20.96 9.91 5.36
CA GLY A 70 22.17 9.99 4.53
C GLY A 70 22.46 8.79 3.62
N GLU A 71 21.68 7.70 3.71
CA GLU A 71 21.82 6.51 2.88
C GLU A 71 20.95 6.61 1.61
N LYS A 72 21.24 5.74 0.64
CA LYS A 72 20.36 5.53 -0.52
C LYS A 72 19.57 4.26 -0.30
N ALA A 73 18.32 4.25 -0.77
CA ALA A 73 17.52 3.04 -0.86
C ALA A 73 18.29 1.94 -1.62
N ALA A 74 18.15 0.68 -1.18
CA ALA A 74 18.82 -0.46 -1.80
C ALA A 74 18.45 -0.62 -3.29
N PHE A 75 17.25 -0.17 -3.66
CA PHE A 75 16.77 -0.12 -5.04
C PHE A 75 16.35 1.31 -5.45
N ALA A 76 17.31 2.23 -5.40
CA ALA A 76 17.10 3.66 -5.67
C ALA A 76 16.60 4.02 -7.09
N ASP A 77 16.82 3.17 -8.10
CA ASP A 77 16.35 3.39 -9.48
C ASP A 77 15.01 2.68 -9.79
N TYR A 78 14.29 2.22 -8.76
CA TYR A 78 13.01 1.52 -8.91
C TYR A 78 12.01 2.29 -9.77
N SER A 79 11.78 3.59 -9.52
CA SER A 79 10.80 4.37 -10.29
C SER A 79 11.16 4.43 -11.77
N GLN A 80 12.43 4.60 -12.11
CA GLN A 80 12.90 4.60 -13.51
C GLN A 80 12.69 3.24 -14.17
N GLN A 81 12.97 2.14 -13.44
CA GLN A 81 12.75 0.79 -13.95
C GLN A 81 11.26 0.45 -14.08
N ALA A 82 10.41 0.91 -13.16
CA ALA A 82 8.96 0.74 -13.23
C ALA A 82 8.36 1.48 -14.43
N ASP A 83 8.82 2.71 -14.70
CA ASP A 83 8.44 3.47 -15.89
C ASP A 83 8.91 2.77 -17.18
N GLU A 84 10.13 2.21 -17.18
CA GLU A 84 10.65 1.43 -18.29
C GLU A 84 9.78 0.19 -18.56
N VAL A 85 9.32 -0.50 -17.51
CA VAL A 85 8.38 -1.64 -17.63
C VAL A 85 7.10 -1.20 -18.32
N GLY A 86 6.47 -0.10 -17.88
CA GLY A 86 5.22 0.38 -18.48
C GLY A 86 5.38 0.75 -19.97
N ARG A 87 6.48 1.43 -20.31
CA ARG A 87 6.81 1.76 -21.72
C ARG A 87 7.00 0.50 -22.57
N LEU A 88 7.77 -0.47 -22.06
CA LEU A 88 8.04 -1.72 -22.78
C LEU A 88 6.80 -2.61 -22.89
N GLU A 89 5.96 -2.67 -21.85
CA GLU A 89 4.70 -3.40 -21.88
C GLU A 89 3.80 -2.90 -23.01
N MET A 90 3.65 -1.58 -23.14
CA MET A 90 2.88 -0.99 -24.22
C MET A 90 3.45 -1.32 -25.61
N ALA A 91 4.78 -1.31 -25.78
CA ALA A 91 5.41 -1.69 -27.05
C ALA A 91 5.20 -3.18 -27.37
N VAL A 92 5.28 -4.06 -26.37
CA VAL A 92 5.02 -5.50 -26.52
C VAL A 92 3.57 -5.77 -26.87
N LEU A 93 2.62 -5.13 -26.18
CA LEU A 93 1.18 -5.29 -26.44
C LEU A 93 0.75 -4.78 -27.81
N ARG A 94 1.42 -3.75 -28.34
CA ARG A 94 1.19 -3.22 -29.69
C ARG A 94 1.87 -4.04 -30.79
N GLY A 95 2.81 -4.92 -30.43
CA GLY A 95 3.61 -5.69 -31.39
C GLY A 95 4.78 -4.92 -32.00
N ASP A 96 5.14 -3.77 -31.43
CA ASP A 96 6.23 -2.90 -31.91
C ASP A 96 7.60 -3.26 -31.32
N ALA A 97 7.63 -4.07 -30.26
CA ALA A 97 8.84 -4.41 -29.54
C ALA A 97 9.73 -5.40 -30.30
N SER A 98 11.03 -5.11 -30.37
CA SER A 98 12.04 -6.05 -30.81
C SER A 98 12.18 -7.25 -29.84
N ALA A 99 12.88 -8.31 -30.29
CA ALA A 99 13.20 -9.45 -29.42
C ALA A 99 14.05 -9.05 -28.20
N ALA A 100 14.98 -8.10 -28.38
CA ALA A 100 15.79 -7.56 -27.29
C ALA A 100 14.93 -6.81 -26.25
N GLU A 101 14.00 -5.96 -26.72
CA GLU A 101 13.05 -5.25 -25.85
C GLU A 101 12.10 -6.20 -25.13
N THR A 102 11.64 -7.26 -25.81
CA THR A 102 10.81 -8.29 -25.17
C THR A 102 11.56 -9.03 -24.05
N ASN A 103 12.84 -9.36 -24.27
CA ASN A 103 13.67 -9.98 -23.24
C ASN A 103 13.96 -9.02 -22.07
N ARG A 104 14.25 -7.76 -22.38
CA ARG A 104 14.44 -6.68 -21.39
C ARG A 104 13.19 -6.48 -20.56
N TYR A 105 12.02 -6.43 -21.19
CA TYR A 105 10.71 -6.35 -20.53
C TYR A 105 10.50 -7.50 -19.55
N ARG A 106 10.69 -8.75 -19.99
CA ARG A 106 10.53 -9.93 -19.13
C ARG A 106 11.43 -9.88 -17.90
N ALA A 107 12.70 -9.53 -18.11
CA ALA A 107 13.69 -9.43 -17.02
C ALA A 107 13.34 -8.33 -16.01
N LEU A 108 13.03 -7.12 -16.50
CA LEU A 108 12.64 -5.99 -15.66
C LEU A 108 11.32 -6.24 -14.92
N ARG A 109 10.30 -6.72 -15.63
CA ARG A 109 8.99 -7.01 -15.05
C ARG A 109 9.13 -7.98 -13.89
N ASN A 110 9.90 -9.05 -14.03
CA ASN A 110 10.10 -10.02 -12.95
C ASN A 110 10.80 -9.40 -11.73
N ARG A 111 11.75 -8.48 -11.96
CA ARG A 111 12.45 -7.77 -10.88
C ARG A 111 11.56 -6.78 -10.15
N VAL A 112 10.75 -6.01 -10.89
CA VAL A 112 9.90 -4.93 -10.36
C VAL A 112 8.60 -5.47 -9.75
N ALA A 113 7.97 -6.47 -10.38
CA ALA A 113 6.61 -6.91 -10.03
C ALA A 113 6.45 -7.41 -8.59
N ARG A 114 7.52 -7.88 -7.95
CA ARG A 114 7.46 -8.39 -6.57
C ARG A 114 7.06 -7.32 -5.55
N TYR A 115 7.40 -6.06 -5.79
CA TYR A 115 7.15 -4.95 -4.87
C TYR A 115 5.67 -4.56 -4.77
N PRO A 116 4.98 -4.20 -5.88
CA PRO A 116 3.55 -3.88 -5.81
C PRO A 116 2.71 -5.12 -5.45
N GLN A 117 3.17 -6.33 -5.80
CA GLN A 117 2.52 -7.56 -5.34
C GLN A 117 2.62 -7.71 -3.83
N ALA A 118 3.79 -7.51 -3.22
CA ALA A 118 3.97 -7.57 -1.77
C ALA A 118 3.13 -6.51 -1.03
N GLN A 119 3.11 -5.27 -1.52
CA GLN A 119 2.28 -4.19 -0.96
C GLN A 119 0.79 -4.54 -1.03
N SER A 120 0.31 -4.95 -2.21
CA SER A 120 -1.10 -5.34 -2.38
C SER A 120 -1.48 -6.49 -1.45
N SER A 121 -0.60 -7.49 -1.34
CA SER A 121 -0.78 -8.66 -0.47
C SER A 121 -0.85 -8.28 1.01
N LEU A 122 0.04 -7.37 1.45
CA LEU A 122 0.00 -6.83 2.80
C LEU A 122 -1.28 -6.05 3.05
N HIS A 123 -1.63 -5.13 2.15
CA HIS A 123 -2.83 -4.33 2.25
C HIS A 123 -4.09 -5.19 2.40
N PHE A 124 -4.27 -6.20 1.54
CA PHE A 124 -5.42 -7.11 1.64
C PHE A 124 -5.39 -7.97 2.91
N ALA A 125 -4.22 -8.38 3.39
CA ALA A 125 -4.13 -9.12 4.65
C ALA A 125 -4.44 -8.25 5.88
N LEU A 126 -4.11 -6.95 5.84
CA LEU A 126 -4.44 -6.01 6.91
C LEU A 126 -5.91 -5.61 6.87
N ILE A 127 -6.47 -5.35 5.68
CA ILE A 127 -7.89 -5.03 5.55
C ILE A 127 -8.77 -6.20 5.99
N ALA A 128 -8.29 -7.43 5.80
CA ALA A 128 -8.94 -8.65 6.27
C ALA A 128 -9.08 -8.75 7.79
N GLN A 129 -8.29 -8.00 8.53
CA GLN A 129 -8.28 -8.00 10.00
C GLN A 129 -9.17 -6.91 10.58
N VAL A 130 -9.68 -5.99 9.75
CA VAL A 130 -10.53 -4.87 10.19
C VAL A 130 -11.83 -5.39 10.77
N ARG A 131 -12.20 -4.82 11.91
CA ARG A 131 -13.44 -5.12 12.65
C ARG A 131 -14.25 -3.84 12.84
N GLU A 132 -15.51 -4.03 13.22
CA GLU A 132 -16.33 -2.92 13.74
C GLU A 132 -15.58 -2.21 14.88
N GLY A 133 -15.57 -0.88 14.84
CA GLY A 133 -14.86 -0.02 15.79
C GLY A 133 -13.43 0.33 15.39
N ASP A 134 -12.82 -0.36 14.42
CA ASP A 134 -11.48 -0.03 13.96
C ASP A 134 -11.46 1.30 13.16
N ARG A 135 -10.30 1.96 13.22
CA ARG A 135 -10.03 3.19 12.48
C ARG A 135 -9.53 2.87 11.08
N VAL A 136 -10.02 3.59 10.09
CA VAL A 136 -9.60 3.50 8.68
C VAL A 136 -9.40 4.88 8.09
N ILE A 137 -8.57 4.95 7.05
CA ILE A 137 -8.35 6.15 6.23
C ILE A 137 -8.71 5.81 4.78
N ASP A 138 -9.58 6.59 4.12
CA ASP A 138 -9.66 6.57 2.66
C ASP A 138 -8.45 7.34 2.09
N TYR A 139 -7.45 6.64 1.57
CA TYR A 139 -6.22 7.29 1.10
C TYR A 139 -6.42 8.15 -0.16
N LEU A 140 -7.54 8.01 -0.89
CA LEU A 140 -7.84 8.86 -2.05
C LEU A 140 -8.41 10.22 -1.65
N LYS A 141 -9.13 10.27 -0.53
CA LYS A 141 -9.81 11.47 -0.02
C LYS A 141 -9.19 12.02 1.26
N ASN A 142 -8.23 11.29 1.82
CA ASN A 142 -7.69 11.48 3.16
C ASN A 142 -8.77 11.53 4.25
N TRP A 143 -9.89 10.84 4.04
CA TRP A 143 -10.99 10.82 5.01
C TRP A 143 -10.73 9.78 6.08
N GLN A 144 -10.86 10.21 7.32
CA GLN A 144 -10.71 9.33 8.47
C GLN A 144 -12.07 9.02 9.07
N GLY A 145 -12.20 7.78 9.55
CA GLY A 145 -13.43 7.35 10.20
C GLY A 145 -13.29 6.03 10.94
N THR A 146 -14.41 5.61 11.51
CA THR A 146 -14.54 4.38 12.28
C THR A 146 -15.47 3.41 11.55
N VAL A 147 -15.04 2.17 11.41
CA VAL A 147 -15.83 1.12 10.77
C VAL A 147 -17.06 0.78 11.61
N LEU A 148 -18.23 0.79 10.98
CA LEU A 148 -19.50 0.37 11.57
C LEU A 148 -19.91 -1.02 11.10
N ASP A 149 -19.64 -1.33 9.83
CA ASP A 149 -19.92 -2.64 9.25
C ASP A 149 -18.70 -3.06 8.41
N PRO A 150 -17.88 -4.02 8.90
CA PRO A 150 -16.74 -4.50 8.14
C PRO A 150 -17.21 -5.37 6.97
N ASP A 151 -16.47 -5.33 5.88
CA ASP A 151 -16.73 -6.18 4.72
C ASP A 151 -16.43 -7.66 5.08
N PRO A 152 -17.36 -8.60 4.88
CA PRO A 152 -17.17 -10.02 5.20
C PRO A 152 -16.15 -10.79 4.31
N LEU A 153 -15.12 -10.14 3.76
CA LEU A 153 -13.98 -10.70 3.00
C LEU A 153 -14.27 -11.11 1.52
N PRO A 154 -13.22 -11.25 0.67
CA PRO A 154 -13.19 -10.95 -0.77
C PRO A 154 -13.44 -12.22 -1.59
N GLY A 155 -14.42 -13.02 -1.17
CA GLY A 155 -14.78 -14.26 -1.85
C GLY A 155 -16.00 -14.14 -2.77
N MET A 156 -16.85 -13.13 -2.55
CA MET A 156 -18.19 -13.10 -3.18
C MET A 156 -18.63 -11.73 -3.71
N SER A 157 -17.99 -10.63 -3.34
CA SER A 157 -18.37 -9.29 -3.85
C SER A 157 -17.38 -8.80 -4.90
N PHE A 158 -17.89 -8.48 -6.09
CA PHE A 158 -17.13 -7.78 -7.14
C PHE A 158 -16.75 -6.34 -6.75
N ARG A 159 -17.30 -5.83 -5.64
CA ARG A 159 -17.19 -4.44 -5.19
C ARG A 159 -17.22 -4.39 -3.66
N PRO A 160 -16.15 -4.86 -3.00
CA PRO A 160 -16.09 -4.90 -1.54
C PRO A 160 -16.21 -3.49 -0.96
N LYS A 161 -17.07 -3.32 0.05
CA LYS A 161 -17.32 -2.05 0.73
C LYS A 161 -17.46 -2.25 2.24
N MET A 162 -17.04 -1.24 2.99
CA MET A 162 -17.26 -1.11 4.43
C MET A 162 -18.11 0.11 4.71
N THR A 163 -19.04 0.01 5.66
CA THR A 163 -19.75 1.18 6.17
C THR A 163 -18.90 1.84 7.24
N VAL A 164 -18.60 3.12 7.06
CA VAL A 164 -17.69 3.91 7.90
C VAL A 164 -18.41 5.16 8.39
N ARG A 165 -18.25 5.49 9.66
CA ARG A 165 -18.60 6.80 10.22
C ARG A 165 -17.39 7.73 10.13
N LEU A 166 -17.48 8.72 9.28
CA LEU A 166 -16.48 9.77 9.12
C LEU A 166 -16.38 10.62 10.40
N ASP A 167 -15.15 11.06 10.66
CA ASP A 167 -14.87 12.10 11.65
C ASP A 167 -15.56 13.40 11.27
N GLU A 168 -15.83 14.23 12.26
CA GLU A 168 -16.56 15.49 12.11
C GLU A 168 -15.96 16.40 11.02
N ALA A 169 -14.62 16.44 10.92
CA ALA A 169 -13.89 17.23 9.94
C ALA A 169 -14.15 16.83 8.47
N HIS A 170 -14.64 15.61 8.23
CA HIS A 170 -14.87 15.07 6.89
C HIS A 170 -16.36 14.95 6.54
N ARG A 171 -17.26 15.41 7.41
CA ARG A 171 -18.71 15.43 7.15
C ARG A 171 -19.06 16.64 6.29
N ASP A 172 -20.05 16.47 5.43
CA ASP A 172 -20.59 17.56 4.60
C ASP A 172 -22.12 17.46 4.50
N GLU A 173 -22.74 18.39 3.76
CA GLU A 173 -24.19 18.40 3.54
C GLU A 173 -24.72 17.13 2.86
N ARG A 174 -23.86 16.38 2.15
CA ARG A 174 -24.22 15.14 1.47
C ARG A 174 -24.27 13.96 2.45
N TRP A 175 -23.49 14.01 3.53
CA TRP A 175 -23.45 13.00 4.60
C TRP A 175 -23.58 13.64 5.98
N PRO A 176 -24.78 14.11 6.36
CA PRO A 176 -24.97 14.88 7.59
C PRO A 176 -24.70 14.05 8.87
N ASP A 177 -24.89 12.74 8.83
CA ASP A 177 -24.55 11.81 9.91
C ASP A 177 -23.12 11.24 9.80
N GLY A 178 -22.41 11.58 8.71
CA GLY A 178 -21.08 11.10 8.39
C GLY A 178 -21.02 9.61 8.04
N ILE A 179 -22.14 8.93 7.79
CA ILE A 179 -22.14 7.50 7.47
C ILE A 179 -22.03 7.31 5.96
N VAL A 180 -20.99 6.59 5.53
CA VAL A 180 -20.67 6.37 4.12
C VAL A 180 -20.25 4.93 3.86
N ASP A 181 -20.56 4.42 2.66
CA ASP A 181 -19.99 3.17 2.18
C ASP A 181 -18.74 3.46 1.35
N LEU A 182 -17.58 3.05 1.87
CA LEU A 182 -16.29 3.23 1.22
C LEU A 182 -15.81 1.91 0.64
N TRP A 183 -15.09 1.99 -0.46
CA TRP A 183 -14.56 0.82 -1.14
C TRP A 183 -13.40 0.25 -0.35
N THR A 184 -13.44 -1.05 -0.05
CA THR A 184 -12.41 -1.71 0.76
C THR A 184 -11.00 -1.53 0.17
N VAL A 185 -10.88 -1.43 -1.15
CA VAL A 185 -9.61 -1.19 -1.87
C VAL A 185 -9.06 0.24 -1.75
N THR A 186 -9.86 1.19 -1.28
CA THR A 186 -9.43 2.58 -1.04
C THR A 186 -9.16 2.86 0.44
N LEU A 187 -9.43 1.89 1.31
CA LEU A 187 -9.28 2.02 2.75
C LEU A 187 -7.93 1.51 3.22
N TYR A 188 -7.23 2.32 3.99
CA TYR A 188 -6.07 1.92 4.75
C TYR A 188 -6.46 1.62 6.20
N PRO A 189 -6.15 0.43 6.74
CA PRO A 189 -6.47 0.09 8.12
C PRO A 189 -5.47 0.75 9.08
N ALA A 190 -5.97 1.57 9.99
CA ALA A 190 -5.17 2.34 10.95
C ALA A 190 -5.03 1.65 12.31
N LEU A 191 -4.97 0.31 12.32
CA LEU A 191 -5.05 -0.66 13.43
C LEU A 191 -4.25 -0.27 14.71
N GLY A 192 -4.66 0.76 15.46
CA GLY A 192 -3.93 1.31 16.62
C GLY A 192 -2.75 2.22 16.26
N LEU A 193 -2.74 2.80 15.05
CA LEU A 193 -1.73 3.75 14.59
C LEU A 193 -2.22 5.22 14.62
N LEU A 194 -3.52 5.43 14.83
CA LEU A 194 -4.17 6.73 15.04
C LEU A 194 -4.88 6.77 16.38
#